data_AF-A0A970WWV8-F1
#
_entry.id   AF-A0A970WWV8-F1
#
_cell.length_a   1.000
_cell.length_b   1.000
_cell.length_c   1.000
_cell.angle_alpha   90.00
_cell.angle_beta   90.00
_cell.angle_gamma   90.00
#
_symmetry.space_group_name_H-M   'P 1'
#
loop_
_entity.id
_entity.type
_entity.pdbx_description
1 polymer ?
#
loop_
_entity_poly.entity_id
_entity_poly.type
_entity_poly.pdbx_seq_one_letter_code
_entity_poly.pdbx_strand_id
1 'polypeptide(L)'
;MHKSIVFILKHNVDISCFAEFSPMVIQKNWEILDENSLKYQNEIIYFDYLITDQLEVGKILKLEKQDKKLITNYFLQTNSENIYAFGGATNCLAPLSEQLLRIYEDITTK
;
A
#
# COMPACT_ATOMS: atom_id res chain seq x y z
N MET A 1 -2.47 19.98 -2.21
CA MET A 1 -2.52 19.17 -3.44
C MET A 1 -3.36 17.94 -3.16
N HIS A 2 -4.21 17.51 -4.10
CA HIS A 2 -4.95 16.26 -3.94
C HIS A 2 -3.97 15.09 -4.10
N LYS A 3 -4.00 14.13 -3.18
CA LYS A 3 -3.15 12.93 -3.20
C LYS A 3 -4.00 11.73 -3.62
N SER A 4 -3.62 11.06 -4.69
CA SER A 4 -4.25 9.83 -5.18
C SER A 4 -3.67 8.63 -4.42
N ILE A 5 -4.51 7.93 -3.67
CA ILE A 5 -4.11 6.74 -2.89
C ILE A 5 -4.84 5.52 -3.43
N VAL A 6 -4.08 4.47 -3.75
CA VAL A 6 -4.62 3.17 -4.13
C VAL A 6 -4.28 2.12 -3.07
N PHE A 7 -5.30 1.42 -2.61
CA PHE A 7 -5.19 0.25 -1.76
C PHE A 7 -5.33 -1.03 -2.58
N ILE A 8 -4.33 -1.91 -2.50
CA ILE A 8 -4.41 -3.27 -3.04
C ILE A 8 -4.51 -4.26 -1.89
N LEU A 9 -5.70 -4.77 -1.61
CA LEU A 9 -6.01 -5.51 -0.38
C LEU A 9 -6.45 -6.94 -0.65
N LYS A 10 -5.93 -7.89 0.14
CA LYS A 10 -6.35 -9.30 0.12
C LYS A 10 -7.64 -9.51 0.92
N HIS A 11 -7.87 -8.70 1.95
CA HIS A 11 -9.03 -8.81 2.83
C HIS A 11 -9.71 -7.44 3.02
N ASN A 12 -10.94 -7.43 3.51
CA ASN A 12 -11.59 -6.20 3.94
C ASN A 12 -10.87 -5.67 5.19
N VAL A 13 -10.25 -4.50 5.05
CA VAL A 13 -9.58 -3.77 6.13
C VAL A 13 -10.32 -2.45 6.30
N ASP A 14 -10.56 -2.04 7.54
CA ASP A 14 -11.07 -0.70 7.82
C ASP A 14 -9.99 0.34 7.52
N ILE A 15 -10.21 1.11 6.46
CA ILE A 15 -9.33 2.20 6.00
C ILE A 15 -9.97 3.57 6.20
N SER A 16 -10.93 3.69 7.11
CA SER A 16 -11.66 4.94 7.37
C SER A 16 -10.76 6.13 7.72
N CYS A 17 -9.57 5.90 8.28
CA CYS A 17 -8.58 6.95 8.50
C CYS A 17 -8.10 7.63 7.21
N PHE A 18 -8.27 7.00 6.03
CA PHE A 18 -7.91 7.56 4.73
C PHE A 18 -9.10 8.22 4.01
N ALA A 19 -10.28 8.34 4.63
CA ALA A 19 -11.50 8.79 3.96
C ALA A 19 -11.35 10.16 3.26
N GLU A 20 -10.56 11.08 3.82
CA GLU A 20 -10.30 12.39 3.23
C GLU A 20 -9.60 12.35 1.86
N PHE A 21 -8.86 11.27 1.58
CA PHE A 21 -8.19 11.08 0.29
C PHE A 21 -9.09 10.43 -0.77
N SER A 22 -10.30 10.01 -0.42
CA SER A 22 -11.19 9.24 -1.31
C SER A 22 -10.46 8.06 -1.98
N PRO A 23 -9.85 7.14 -1.21
CA PRO A 23 -8.94 6.14 -1.74
C PRO A 23 -9.66 5.15 -2.66
N MET A 24 -8.95 4.71 -3.69
CA MET A 24 -9.41 3.61 -4.52
C MET A 24 -9.02 2.28 -3.87
N VAL A 25 -9.99 1.37 -3.72
CA VAL A 25 -9.74 0.04 -3.15
C VAL A 25 -9.88 -1.04 -4.22
N ILE A 26 -8.81 -1.80 -4.41
CA ILE A 26 -8.70 -2.85 -5.41
C ILE A 26 -8.45 -4.18 -4.69
N GLN A 27 -9.31 -5.17 -4.98
CA GLN A 27 -9.22 -6.49 -4.35
C GLN A 27 -8.86 -7.61 -5.33
N LYS A 28 -9.17 -7.45 -6.62
CA LYS A 28 -8.98 -8.47 -7.67
C LYS A 28 -8.74 -7.80 -9.02
N ASN A 29 -8.29 -8.55 -10.03
CA ASN A 29 -8.24 -8.14 -11.45
C ASN A 29 -7.42 -6.86 -11.74
N TRP A 30 -6.27 -6.74 -11.09
CA TRP A 30 -5.30 -5.68 -11.34
C TRP A 30 -3.99 -6.25 -11.89
N GLU A 31 -3.26 -5.39 -12.60
CA GLU A 31 -1.93 -5.64 -13.13
C GLU A 31 -1.09 -4.40 -12.83
N ILE A 32 0.03 -4.54 -12.12
CA ILE A 32 0.97 -3.43 -11.92
C ILE A 32 1.76 -3.25 -13.20
N LEU A 33 1.72 -2.03 -13.75
CA LEU A 33 2.44 -1.69 -14.98
C LEU A 33 3.84 -1.17 -14.64
N ASP A 34 3.91 -0.29 -13.65
CA ASP A 34 5.15 0.27 -13.09
C ASP A 34 4.92 0.76 -11.65
N GLU A 35 5.89 1.49 -11.10
CA GLU A 35 5.86 1.98 -9.72
C GLU A 35 4.80 3.06 -9.44
N ASN A 36 4.24 3.70 -10.48
CA ASN A 36 3.27 4.80 -10.36
C ASN A 36 1.95 4.51 -11.07
N SER A 37 1.83 3.36 -11.72
CA SER A 37 0.64 3.01 -12.49
C SER A 37 0.30 1.53 -12.45
N LEU A 38 -1.01 1.27 -12.46
CA LEU A 38 -1.57 -0.07 -12.56
C LEU A 38 -2.73 -0.07 -13.54
N LYS A 39 -2.97 -1.22 -14.15
CA LYS A 39 -4.16 -1.50 -14.92
C LYS A 39 -5.17 -2.20 -14.04
N TYR A 40 -6.38 -1.67 -13.99
CA TYR A 40 -7.52 -2.31 -13.36
C TYR A 40 -8.62 -2.42 -14.39
N GLN A 41 -9.06 -3.65 -14.67
CA GLN A 41 -9.97 -3.92 -15.78
C GLN A 41 -9.35 -3.43 -17.11
N ASN A 42 -9.97 -2.44 -17.77
CA ASN A 42 -9.51 -1.86 -19.02
C ASN A 42 -8.97 -0.43 -18.86
N GLU A 43 -8.77 0.03 -17.63
CA GLU A 43 -8.32 1.39 -17.33
C GLU A 43 -6.93 1.40 -16.70
N ILE A 44 -6.14 2.42 -17.04
CA ILE A 44 -4.85 2.70 -16.41
C ILE A 44 -5.10 3.73 -15.30
N ILE A 45 -4.68 3.39 -14.09
CA ILE A 45 -4.79 4.23 -12.90
C ILE A 45 -3.40 4.70 -12.51
N TYR A 46 -3.25 6.00 -12.37
CA TYR A 46 -2.06 6.65 -11.82
C TYR A 46 -2.31 7.02 -10.36
N PHE A 47 -1.32 6.82 -9.51
CA PHE A 47 -1.43 7.07 -8.08
C PHE A 47 -0.18 7.76 -7.53
N ASP A 48 -0.36 8.53 -6.45
CA ASP A 48 0.76 9.09 -5.69
C ASP A 48 1.26 8.09 -4.66
N TYR A 49 0.35 7.27 -4.09
CA TYR A 49 0.69 6.29 -3.06
C TYR A 49 0.00 4.94 -3.31
N LEU A 50 0.76 3.87 -3.07
CA LEU A 50 0.25 2.50 -3.07
C LEU A 50 0.37 1.89 -1.68
N ILE A 51 -0.72 1.36 -1.15
CA ILE A 51 -0.77 0.72 0.17
C ILE A 51 -1.29 -0.71 0.01
N THR A 52 -0.57 -1.71 0.55
CA THR A 52 -0.94 -3.11 0.38
C THR A 52 -0.74 -4.00 1.60
N ASP A 53 -1.60 -5.00 1.78
CA ASP A 53 -1.39 -6.12 2.71
C ASP A 53 -0.93 -7.41 1.99
N GLN A 54 -0.56 -7.31 0.71
CA GLN A 54 -0.26 -8.45 -0.16
C GLN A 54 1.23 -8.62 -0.43
N LEU A 55 1.79 -9.79 -0.09
CA LEU A 55 3.16 -10.15 -0.44
C LEU A 55 3.42 -10.26 -1.95
N GLU A 56 2.39 -10.59 -2.74
CA GLU A 56 2.52 -10.74 -4.19
C GLU A 56 2.72 -9.39 -4.88
N VAL A 57 2.05 -8.33 -4.41
CA VAL A 57 2.30 -6.94 -4.86
C VAL A 57 3.78 -6.59 -4.72
N GLY A 58 4.36 -6.86 -3.55
CA GLY A 58 5.78 -6.60 -3.34
C GLY A 58 6.71 -7.50 -4.16
N LYS A 59 6.25 -8.69 -4.62
CA LYS A 59 7.03 -9.51 -5.56
C LYS A 59 7.03 -8.90 -6.96
N ILE A 60 5.88 -8.43 -7.43
CA ILE A 60 5.73 -7.81 -8.75
C ILE A 60 6.55 -6.52 -8.83
N LEU A 61 6.51 -5.70 -7.78
CA LEU A 61 7.27 -4.46 -7.64
C LEU A 61 8.74 -4.65 -7.24
N LYS A 62 9.22 -5.91 -7.10
CA LYS A 62 10.61 -6.23 -6.72
C LYS A 62 11.06 -5.55 -5.42
N LEU A 63 10.15 -5.43 -4.45
CA LEU A 63 10.43 -4.85 -3.15
C LEU A 63 11.31 -5.78 -2.31
N GLU A 64 12.13 -5.19 -1.44
CA GLU A 64 13.03 -5.92 -0.57
C GLU A 64 12.29 -6.79 0.45
N LYS A 65 12.85 -7.98 0.68
CA LYS A 65 12.27 -9.00 1.56
C LYS A 65 13.32 -9.57 2.48
N GLN A 66 12.91 -9.84 3.71
CA GLN A 66 13.64 -10.66 4.66
C GLN A 66 12.76 -11.86 4.99
N ASP A 67 13.30 -13.06 4.80
CA ASP A 67 12.56 -14.31 4.85
C ASP A 67 11.33 -14.31 3.92
N LYS A 68 10.11 -14.36 4.48
CA LYS A 68 8.84 -14.38 3.75
C LYS A 68 8.05 -13.08 3.91
N LYS A 69 8.69 -11.99 4.31
CA LYS A 69 8.06 -10.72 4.67
C LYS A 69 8.72 -9.55 3.97
N LEU A 70 7.93 -8.52 3.66
CA LEU A 70 8.44 -7.25 3.13
C LEU A 70 9.17 -6.50 4.23
N ILE A 71 10.33 -5.96 3.88
CA ILE A 71 11.09 -5.05 4.76
C ILE A 71 10.43 -3.68 4.66
N THR A 72 10.15 -3.09 5.82
CA THR A 72 9.59 -1.75 5.92
C THR A 72 10.25 -0.94 7.02
N ASN A 73 10.23 0.37 6.90
CA ASN A 73 10.64 1.27 7.98
C ASN A 73 9.56 1.38 9.08
N TYR A 74 9.75 2.30 10.03
CA TYR A 74 8.80 2.56 11.13
C TYR A 74 7.38 2.93 10.64
N PHE A 75 7.29 3.73 9.59
CA PHE A 75 6.04 4.18 8.95
C PHE A 75 5.46 3.15 7.97
N LEU A 76 6.06 1.96 7.92
CA LEU A 76 5.69 0.88 7.03
C LEU A 76 5.93 1.16 5.53
N GLN A 77 6.73 2.17 5.23
CA GLN A 77 7.21 2.40 3.88
C GLN A 77 8.24 1.34 3.51
N THR A 78 8.15 0.83 2.28
CA THR A 78 9.06 -0.15 1.73
C THR A 78 10.35 0.51 1.23
N ASN A 79 11.22 -0.24 0.55
CA ASN A 79 12.41 0.31 -0.10
C ASN A 79 12.08 1.14 -1.37
N SER A 80 10.83 1.14 -1.83
CA SER A 80 10.34 1.98 -2.91
C SER A 80 9.62 3.21 -2.35
N GLU A 81 9.84 4.35 -2.98
CA GLU A 81 9.21 5.60 -2.59
C GLU A 81 7.68 5.51 -2.72
N ASN A 82 6.94 6.03 -1.74
CA ASN A 82 5.48 6.08 -1.74
C ASN A 82 4.73 4.73 -1.76
N ILE A 83 5.45 3.61 -1.62
CA ILE A 83 4.86 2.27 -1.52
C ILE A 83 4.95 1.76 -0.08
N TYR A 84 3.79 1.47 0.51
CA TYR A 84 3.64 0.99 1.88
C TYR A 84 3.11 -0.43 1.91
N ALA A 85 3.61 -1.22 2.85
CA ALA A 85 3.14 -2.58 3.09
C ALA A 85 2.78 -2.76 4.55
N PHE A 86 1.68 -3.45 4.86
CA PHE A 86 1.22 -3.62 6.24
C PHE A 86 0.65 -5.01 6.50
N GLY A 87 0.29 -5.26 7.76
CA GLY A 87 -0.37 -6.47 8.22
C GLY A 87 0.45 -7.73 7.94
N GLY A 88 -0.22 -8.75 7.40
CA GLY A 88 0.37 -10.06 7.13
C GLY A 88 1.54 -10.04 6.14
N ALA A 89 1.73 -8.96 5.38
CA ALA A 89 2.86 -8.82 4.46
C ALA A 89 4.17 -8.42 5.14
N THR A 90 4.14 -7.88 6.36
CA THR A 90 5.33 -7.39 7.06
C THR A 90 5.59 -8.14 8.37
N ASN A 91 6.68 -7.76 9.04
CA ASN A 91 7.02 -8.19 10.40
C ASN A 91 6.45 -7.26 11.49
N CYS A 92 5.61 -6.29 11.14
CA CYS A 92 5.05 -5.36 12.12
C CYS A 92 4.03 -6.08 13.03
N LEU A 93 4.27 -6.02 14.34
CA LEU A 93 3.43 -6.66 15.36
C LEU A 93 2.36 -5.72 15.93
N ALA A 94 2.39 -4.43 15.57
CA ALA A 94 1.37 -3.48 16.03
C ALA A 94 -0.02 -3.85 15.47
N PRO A 95 -1.11 -3.47 16.15
CA PRO A 95 -2.47 -3.64 15.62
C PRO A 95 -2.63 -3.00 14.24
N LEU A 96 -3.49 -3.57 13.37
CA LEU A 96 -3.71 -3.05 12.01
C LEU A 96 -4.11 -1.58 11.98
N SER A 97 -4.93 -1.13 12.94
CA SER A 97 -5.32 0.28 13.06
C SER A 97 -4.13 1.19 13.31
N GLU A 98 -3.19 0.78 14.17
CA GLU A 98 -1.96 1.53 14.44
C GLU A 98 -1.03 1.52 13.23
N GLN A 99 -0.91 0.39 12.53
CA GLN A 99 -0.13 0.30 11.30
C GLN A 99 -0.62 1.29 10.23
N LEU A 100 -1.94 1.34 10.01
CA LEU A 100 -2.56 2.27 9.07
C LEU A 100 -2.40 3.73 9.51
N LEU A 101 -2.48 4.01 10.82
CA LEU A 101 -2.24 5.34 11.35
C LEU A 101 -0.81 5.83 11.08
N ARG A 102 0.20 4.97 11.26
CA ARG A 102 1.60 5.33 10.95
C ARG A 102 1.80 5.66 9.47
N ILE A 103 1.17 4.91 8.57
CA ILE A 103 1.20 5.19 7.13
C ILE A 103 0.53 6.54 6.84
N TYR A 104 -0.63 6.79 7.44
CA TYR A 104 -1.35 8.05 7.32
C TYR A 104 -0.53 9.25 7.82
N GLU A 105 0.14 9.13 8.97
CA GLU A 105 1.01 10.17 9.53
C GLU A 105 2.17 10.52 8.57
N ASP A 106 2.80 9.52 7.98
CA ASP A 106 3.88 9.75 7.01
C ASP A 106 3.38 10.39 5.71
N ILE A 107 2.22 9.97 5.22
CA ILE A 107 1.60 10.59 4.04
C ILE A 107 1.18 12.04 4.32
N THR A 108 0.66 12.36 5.50
CA THR A 108 0.15 13.72 5.79
C THR A 108 1.25 14.72 6.15
N THR A 109 2.44 14.25 6.50
CA THR A 109 3.59 15.10 6.85
C THR A 109 4.53 15.39 5.68
N LYS A 110 4.33 14.74 4.53
CA LYS A 110 5.03 14.99 3.25
C LYS A 110 4.26 15.96 2.36
#